data_AF-A0AA38FCC5-F1
#
_entry.id   AF-A0AA38FCC5-F1
#
_cell.length_a   1.000
_cell.length_b   1.000
_cell.length_c   1.000
_cell.angle_alpha   90.00
_cell.angle_beta   90.00
_cell.angle_gamma   90.00
#
_symmetry.space_group_name_H-M   'P 1'
#
loop_
_entity.id
_entity.type
_entity.pdbx_description
1 polymer ?
#
loop_
_entity_poly.entity_id
_entity_poly.type
_entity_poly.pdbx_seq_one_letter_code
_entity_poly.pdbx_strand_id
1 'polypeptide(L)'
;DGNLALIHADGTLVWSTNTFNKGVVGIELRTNRNLVLYDKNNRSVWHSFDHPIDTLLVGQSLKIDTVKKLVSRASEKDGSEGPYSLVMEAGGFVMYASFLTPLPYNTLSYYDNKIKGMLEAIPSYRVCKRPLKLTYK
;
A
#
# COMPACT_ATOMS: atom_id res chain seq x y z
N ASP A 1 -2.83 19.52 20.77
CA ASP A 1 -2.32 18.17 21.09
C ASP A 1 -1.52 17.53 19.94
N GLY A 2 -1.65 18.06 18.72
CA GLY A 2 -0.87 17.64 17.56
C GLY A 2 -1.51 16.50 16.77
N ASN A 3 -2.76 16.11 17.06
CA ASN A 3 -3.43 15.01 16.36
C ASN A 3 -4.32 15.52 15.23
N LEU A 4 -4.12 15.03 14.01
CA LEU A 4 -5.11 15.17 12.94
C LEU A 4 -6.16 14.06 13.09
N ALA A 5 -7.43 14.46 13.23
CA ALA A 5 -8.56 13.56 13.46
C ALA A 5 -9.81 13.95 12.65
N LEU A 6 -10.57 12.94 12.25
CA LEU A 6 -11.91 13.06 11.70
C LEU A 6 -12.91 12.66 12.79
N ILE A 7 -13.82 13.58 13.11
CA ILE A 7 -14.81 13.42 14.18
C ILE A 7 -16.20 13.66 13.58
N HIS A 8 -17.16 12.78 13.88
CA HIS A 8 -18.56 12.96 13.51
C HIS A 8 -19.18 14.16 14.25
N ALA A 9 -20.33 14.63 13.76
CA ALA A 9 -21.04 15.76 14.35
C ALA A 9 -21.52 15.49 15.79
N ASP A 10 -21.69 14.22 16.17
CA ASP A 10 -22.04 13.78 17.52
C ASP A 10 -20.84 13.68 18.48
N GLY A 11 -19.62 13.96 18.00
CA GLY A 11 -18.38 13.85 18.76
C GLY A 11 -17.68 12.49 18.64
N THR A 12 -18.23 11.52 17.91
CA THR A 12 -17.61 10.20 17.73
C THR A 12 -16.34 10.30 16.88
N LEU A 13 -15.23 9.76 17.38
CA LEU A 13 -13.98 9.67 16.63
C LEU A 13 -14.10 8.62 15.51
N VAL A 14 -13.91 9.04 14.26
CA VAL A 14 -13.96 8.16 13.08
C VAL A 14 -12.59 7.67 12.70
N TRP A 15 -11.61 8.57 12.70
CA TRP A 15 -10.23 8.28 12.29
C TRP A 15 -9.27 9.28 12.91
N SER A 16 -8.03 8.85 13.17
CA SER A 16 -6.96 9.80 13.48
C SER A 16 -5.58 9.28 13.08
N THR A 17 -4.64 10.21 12.97
CA THR A 17 -3.21 9.91 12.75
C THR A 17 -2.52 9.30 13.98
N ASN A 18 -3.18 9.27 15.14
CA ASN A 18 -2.60 8.83 16.42
C ASN A 18 -1.27 9.55 16.75
N THR A 19 -1.26 10.87 16.55
CA THR A 19 -0.07 11.73 16.77
C THR A 19 -0.20 12.64 17.99
N PHE A 20 -1.20 12.37 18.85
CA PHE A 20 -1.38 13.04 20.14
C PHE A 20 -0.07 13.08 20.93
N ASN A 21 0.31 14.27 21.42
CA ASN A 21 1.54 14.53 22.18
C ASN A 21 2.85 14.15 21.48
N LYS A 22 2.87 13.94 20.16
CA LYS A 22 4.10 13.68 19.40
C LYS A 22 4.83 14.93 18.92
N GLY A 23 4.41 16.12 19.39
CA GLY A 23 5.08 17.39 19.08
C GLY A 23 4.85 17.90 17.65
N VAL A 24 3.75 17.49 17.01
CA VAL A 24 3.33 18.02 15.70
C VAL A 24 3.02 19.50 15.83
N VAL A 25 3.59 20.31 14.92
CA VAL A 25 3.39 21.76 14.87
C VAL A 25 2.78 22.24 13.55
N GLY A 26 2.71 21.37 12.54
CA GLY A 26 2.16 21.74 11.24
C GLY A 26 1.82 20.54 10.35
N ILE A 27 1.11 20.86 9.28
CA ILE A 27 0.65 19.93 8.25
C ILE A 27 0.98 20.52 6.87
N GLU A 28 1.46 19.68 5.96
CA GLU A 28 1.86 20.08 4.61
C GLU A 28 1.38 19.03 3.61
N LEU A 29 0.68 19.46 2.55
CA LEU A 29 0.47 18.63 1.37
C LEU A 29 1.56 18.94 0.34
N ARG A 30 2.50 18.02 0.18
CA ARG A 30 3.64 18.18 -0.73
C ARG A 30 3.20 18.03 -2.19
N THR A 31 4.05 18.51 -3.11
CA THR A 31 3.81 18.46 -4.56
C THR A 31 3.62 17.04 -5.11
N ASN A 32 4.26 16.05 -4.47
CA ASN A 32 4.08 14.62 -4.79
C ASN A 32 2.81 14.01 -4.17
N ARG A 33 1.89 14.81 -3.65
CA ARG A 33 0.65 14.40 -2.97
C ARG A 33 0.84 13.63 -1.65
N ASN A 34 2.04 13.69 -1.07
CA ASN A 34 2.26 13.19 0.28
C ASN A 34 1.78 14.23 1.30
N LEU A 35 0.82 13.85 2.14
CA LEU A 35 0.38 14.66 3.28
C LEU A 35 1.27 14.35 4.47
N VAL A 36 1.94 15.35 5.04
CA VAL A 36 2.94 15.18 6.10
C VAL A 36 2.57 16.03 7.31
N LEU A 37 2.63 15.43 8.50
CA LEU A 37 2.64 16.14 9.79
C LEU A 37 4.09 16.24 10.26
N TYR A 38 4.53 17.41 10.67
CA TYR A 38 5.93 17.66 11.04
C TYR A 38 6.08 18.32 12.42
N ASP A 39 7.22 18.08 13.06
CA ASP A 39 7.61 18.68 14.34
C ASP A 39 8.32 20.03 14.17
N LYS A 40 8.64 20.70 15.29
CA LYS A 40 9.34 22.00 15.29
C LYS A 40 10.72 21.99 14.62
N ASN A 41 11.32 20.81 14.45
CA ASN A 41 12.60 20.62 13.78
C ASN A 41 12.41 20.21 12.31
N ASN A 42 11.20 20.37 11.77
CA ASN A 42 10.80 19.98 10.42
C ASN A 42 10.95 18.49 10.12
N ARG A 43 10.94 17.64 11.16
CA ARG A 43 10.99 16.17 11.00
C ARG A 43 9.59 15.63 10.81
N SER A 44 9.43 14.69 9.88
CA SER A 44 8.16 13.99 9.66
C SER A 44 7.79 13.17 10.89
N VAL A 45 6.62 13.44 11.46
CA VAL A 45 6.02 12.66 12.55
C VAL A 45 5.03 11.63 12.00
N TRP A 46 4.35 11.96 10.90
CA TRP A 46 3.42 11.09 10.20
C TRP A 46 3.35 11.51 8.72
N HIS A 47 3.12 10.56 7.82
CA HIS A 47 2.89 10.87 6.42
C HIS A 47 1.97 9.86 5.73
N SER A 48 1.18 10.33 4.75
CA SER A 48 0.17 9.50 4.08
C SER A 48 0.76 8.36 3.26
N PHE A 49 1.99 8.49 2.79
CA PHE A 49 2.65 7.44 2.00
C PHE A 49 2.87 6.14 2.79
N ASP A 50 2.94 6.21 4.12
CA ASP A 50 3.00 5.03 5.00
C ASP A 50 1.64 4.37 5.24
N HIS A 51 0.57 4.93 4.69
CA HIS A 51 -0.81 4.45 4.79
C HIS A 51 -1.43 4.31 3.40
N PRO A 52 -0.89 3.42 2.54
CA PRO A 52 -1.43 3.20 1.21
C PRO A 52 -2.86 2.65 1.26
N ILE A 53 -3.63 2.96 0.22
CA ILE A 53 -5.00 2.45 -0.01
C ILE A 53 -5.03 1.53 -1.23
N ASP A 54 -5.64 1.93 -2.34
CA ASP A 54 -5.75 1.14 -3.57
C ASP A 54 -4.72 1.52 -4.65
N THR A 55 -4.00 2.62 -4.45
CA THR A 55 -3.11 3.22 -5.46
C THR A 55 -1.71 3.44 -4.91
N LEU A 56 -0.68 3.07 -5.68
CA LEU A 56 0.72 3.40 -5.40
C LEU A 56 1.15 4.64 -6.18
N LEU A 57 1.51 5.70 -5.47
CA LEU A 57 1.93 6.97 -6.08
C LEU A 57 3.44 7.01 -6.37
N VAL A 58 3.85 7.88 -7.29
CA VAL A 58 5.28 8.11 -7.58
C VAL A 58 5.98 8.63 -6.33
N GLY A 59 7.07 7.98 -5.95
CA GLY A 59 7.83 8.28 -4.72
C GLY A 59 7.27 7.60 -3.45
N GLN A 60 6.12 6.93 -3.54
CA GLN A 60 5.67 5.99 -2.52
C GLN A 60 6.32 4.62 -2.76
N SER A 61 6.49 3.83 -1.71
CA SER A 61 7.11 2.51 -1.81
C SER A 61 6.40 1.51 -0.93
N LEU A 62 6.17 0.31 -1.47
CA LEU A 62 5.81 -0.87 -0.70
C LEU A 62 7.08 -1.60 -0.31
N LYS A 63 7.19 -1.98 0.97
CA LYS A 63 8.37 -2.63 1.51
C LYS A 63 8.06 -4.09 1.82
N ILE A 64 9.03 -4.95 1.49
CA ILE A 64 9.03 -6.36 1.89
C ILE A 64 8.93 -6.44 3.42
N ASP A 65 8.25 -7.47 3.93
CA ASP A 65 8.07 -7.76 5.36
C ASP A 65 7.34 -6.66 6.16
N THR A 66 6.58 -5.81 5.48
CA THR A 66 5.64 -4.90 6.15
C THR A 66 4.21 -5.38 5.97
N VAL A 67 3.35 -5.08 6.95
CA VAL A 67 1.89 -5.33 6.83
C VAL A 67 1.21 -4.41 5.81
N LYS A 68 1.96 -3.58 5.07
CA LYS A 68 1.43 -2.60 4.13
C LYS A 68 1.19 -3.27 2.78
N LYS A 69 -0.03 -3.10 2.29
CA LYS A 69 -0.52 -3.64 1.03
C LYS A 69 -1.40 -2.60 0.36
N LEU A 70 -1.57 -2.70 -0.95
CA LEU A 70 -2.70 -2.05 -1.60
C LEU A 70 -3.92 -2.96 -1.45
N VAL A 71 -5.08 -2.40 -1.20
CA VAL A 71 -6.35 -3.13 -1.22
C VAL A 71 -7.24 -2.45 -2.24
N SER A 72 -7.72 -3.20 -3.23
CA SER A 72 -8.66 -2.68 -4.23
C SER A 72 -9.90 -2.13 -3.54
N ARG A 73 -10.56 -1.17 -4.16
CA ARG A 73 -11.91 -0.77 -3.78
C ARG A 73 -12.96 -1.85 -4.10
N ALA A 74 -14.05 -1.89 -3.33
CA ALA A 74 -15.15 -2.82 -3.53
C ALA A 74 -15.89 -2.60 -4.85
N SER A 75 -16.05 -1.34 -5.28
CA SER A 75 -16.56 -0.99 -6.61
C SER A 75 -16.18 0.44 -7.02
N GLU A 76 -16.55 0.87 -8.23
CA GLU A 76 -16.34 2.27 -8.66
C GLU A 76 -17.05 3.30 -7.78
N LYS A 77 -18.20 2.92 -7.21
CA LYS A 77 -19.03 3.78 -6.36
C LYS A 77 -18.75 3.60 -4.87
N ASP A 78 -18.19 2.46 -4.50
CA ASP A 78 -17.89 2.11 -3.10
C ASP A 78 -16.38 2.03 -2.87
N GLY A 79 -15.86 2.98 -2.10
CA GLY A 79 -14.46 3.06 -1.71
C GLY A 79 -14.04 2.13 -0.57
N SER A 80 -14.94 1.29 -0.06
CA SER A 80 -14.60 0.28 0.95
C SER A 80 -13.62 -0.77 0.42
N GLU A 81 -13.00 -1.53 1.31
CA GLU A 81 -12.05 -2.58 0.94
C GLU A 81 -12.72 -3.70 0.13
N GLY A 82 -12.16 -3.97 -1.05
CA GLY A 82 -12.57 -5.02 -1.98
C GLY A 82 -11.73 -6.29 -1.89
N PRO A 83 -11.93 -7.25 -2.80
CA PRO A 83 -11.40 -8.59 -2.66
C PRO A 83 -9.93 -8.75 -3.10
N TYR A 84 -9.34 -7.75 -3.76
CA TYR A 84 -7.97 -7.86 -4.27
C TYR A 84 -6.98 -7.10 -3.41
N SER A 85 -5.77 -7.63 -3.26
CA SER A 85 -4.67 -6.89 -2.65
C SER A 85 -3.34 -7.10 -3.36
N LEU A 86 -2.48 -6.09 -3.32
CA LEU A 86 -1.13 -6.12 -3.89
C LEU A 86 -0.11 -6.00 -2.75
N VAL A 87 0.80 -6.97 -2.66
CA VAL A 87 1.82 -7.07 -1.62
C VAL A 87 3.19 -7.13 -2.28
N MET A 88 4.18 -6.47 -1.68
CA MET A 88 5.59 -6.63 -2.08
C MET A 88 6.21 -7.75 -1.26
N GLU A 89 6.62 -8.83 -1.91
CA GLU A 89 7.31 -9.97 -1.30
C GLU A 89 8.75 -10.07 -1.84
N ALA A 90 9.56 -10.96 -1.26
CA ALA A 90 10.95 -11.15 -1.68
C ALA A 90 11.10 -11.48 -3.19
N GLY A 91 10.08 -12.09 -3.81
CA GLY A 91 10.04 -12.44 -5.23
C GLY A 91 9.44 -11.37 -6.17
N GLY A 92 9.01 -10.23 -5.64
CA GLY A 92 8.33 -9.16 -6.39
C GLY A 92 6.89 -8.92 -5.92
N PHE A 93 6.08 -8.32 -6.79
CA PHE A 93 4.70 -8.00 -6.45
C PHE A 93 3.81 -9.24 -6.59
N VAL A 94 3.04 -9.53 -5.54
CA VAL A 94 2.07 -10.62 -5.50
C VAL A 94 0.68 -10.02 -5.35
N MET A 95 -0.23 -10.41 -6.25
CA MET A 95 -1.63 -10.06 -6.19
C MET A 95 -2.42 -11.21 -5.59
N TYR A 96 -3.14 -10.93 -4.51
CA TYR A 96 -4.02 -11.87 -3.83
C TYR A 96 -5.47 -11.58 -4.14
N ALA A 97 -6.29 -12.62 -4.22
CA ALA A 97 -7.74 -12.53 -4.21
C ALA A 97 -8.28 -13.21 -2.94
N SER A 98 -9.11 -12.50 -2.20
CA SER A 98 -9.65 -12.92 -0.90
C SER A 98 -11.16 -13.13 -1.03
N PHE A 99 -11.56 -14.33 -1.45
CA PHE A 99 -12.99 -14.69 -1.48
C PHE A 99 -13.43 -15.51 -0.26
N LEU A 100 -12.52 -16.26 0.39
CA LEU A 100 -12.71 -16.95 1.68
C LEU A 100 -11.36 -17.25 2.36
N THR A 101 -10.31 -17.46 1.56
CA THR A 101 -8.91 -17.49 1.97
C THR A 101 -8.09 -16.68 0.96
N PRO A 102 -7.06 -15.93 1.39
CA PRO A 102 -6.19 -15.23 0.44
C PRO A 102 -5.44 -16.24 -0.41
N LEU A 103 -5.77 -16.30 -1.70
CA LEU A 103 -5.05 -17.14 -2.66
C LEU A 103 -4.26 -16.24 -3.62
N PRO A 104 -3.01 -16.59 -3.96
CA PRO A 104 -2.27 -15.87 -4.98
C PRO A 104 -3.02 -15.99 -6.30
N TYR A 105 -3.45 -14.85 -6.84
CA TYR A 105 -4.17 -14.76 -8.10
C TYR A 105 -3.20 -14.54 -9.27
N ASN A 106 -2.21 -13.66 -9.08
CA ASN A 106 -1.20 -13.35 -10.09
C ASN A 106 0.09 -12.88 -9.42
N THR A 107 1.24 -13.11 -10.07
CA THR A 107 2.55 -12.66 -9.61
C THR A 107 3.24 -11.87 -10.72
N LEU A 108 3.73 -10.69 -10.36
CA LEU A 108 4.63 -9.90 -11.21
C LEU A 108 6.03 -9.99 -10.60
N SER A 109 6.81 -10.95 -11.08
CA SER A 109 8.20 -11.12 -10.69
C SER A 109 9.11 -10.28 -11.56
N TYR A 110 10.04 -9.55 -10.94
CA TYR A 110 11.16 -8.96 -11.66
C TYR A 110 12.16 -10.06 -11.98
N TYR A 111 12.39 -10.35 -13.26
CA TYR A 111 13.40 -11.31 -13.72
C TYR A 111 14.81 -10.72 -13.53
N ASP A 112 15.36 -10.86 -12.33
CA ASP A 112 16.81 -10.77 -12.11
C ASP A 112 17.39 -12.20 -12.04
N ASN A 113 18.46 -12.46 -12.77
CA ASN A 113 19.15 -13.76 -12.82
C ASN A 113 19.62 -14.22 -11.42
N LYS A 114 19.72 -13.31 -10.44
CA LYS A 114 20.04 -13.63 -9.04
C LYS A 114 18.91 -14.32 -8.26
N ILE A 115 17.64 -14.13 -8.61
CA ILE A 115 16.49 -14.61 -7.81
C ILE A 115 15.93 -15.94 -8.36
N LYS A 116 16.51 -16.46 -9.45
CA LYS A 116 16.10 -17.71 -10.11
C LYS A 116 15.99 -18.90 -9.14
N GLY A 117 16.97 -19.09 -8.26
CA GLY A 117 16.98 -20.21 -7.30
C GLY A 117 16.00 -20.07 -6.13
N MET A 118 15.57 -18.84 -5.80
CA MET A 118 14.66 -18.59 -4.67
C MET A 118 13.19 -18.78 -5.07
N LEU A 119 12.83 -18.44 -6.31
CA LEU A 119 11.45 -18.56 -6.81
C LEU A 119 11.04 -20.02 -7.06
N GLU A 120 11.97 -20.87 -7.51
CA GLU A 120 11.73 -22.31 -7.72
C GLU A 120 11.48 -23.09 -6.41
N ALA A 121 11.82 -22.50 -5.26
CA ALA A 121 11.60 -23.08 -3.94
C ALA A 121 10.23 -22.72 -3.32
N ILE A 122 9.45 -21.82 -3.95
CA ILE A 122 8.13 -21.40 -3.44
C ILE A 122 7.05 -22.34 -4.03
N PRO A 123 6.30 -23.11 -3.20
CA PRO A 123 5.31 -24.07 -3.69
C PRO A 123 4.17 -23.48 -4.55
N SER A 124 3.92 -22.17 -4.43
CA SER A 124 2.92 -21.42 -5.21
C SER A 124 3.45 -20.84 -6.53
N TYR A 125 4.75 -20.98 -6.84
CA TYR A 125 5.35 -20.48 -8.07
C TYR A 125 4.92 -21.32 -9.28
N ARG A 126 3.81 -20.93 -9.92
CA ARG A 126 3.48 -21.36 -11.28
C ARG A 126 3.85 -20.26 -12.26
N VAL A 127 4.92 -20.46 -13.03
CA VAL A 127 5.22 -19.60 -14.19
C VAL A 127 4.09 -19.76 -15.20
N CYS A 128 3.24 -18.75 -15.35
CA CYS A 128 2.35 -18.69 -16.51
C CYS A 128 3.20 -18.39 -17.74
N LYS A 129 3.68 -19.44 -18.43
CA LYS A 129 4.45 -19.35 -19.69
C LYS A 129 3.54 -18.97 -20.87
N ARG A 130 2.74 -17.92 -20.75
CA ARG A 130 2.07 -17.31 -21.91
C ARG A 130 2.79 -16.01 -22.25
N PRO A 131 3.44 -15.89 -23.41
CA PRO A 131 4.02 -14.63 -23.83
C PRO A 131 2.89 -13.59 -23.98
N LEU A 132 2.93 -12.55 -23.15
CA LEU A 132 2.05 -11.39 -23.29
C LEU A 132 2.49 -10.61 -24.53
N LYS A 133 1.72 -10.72 -25.62
CA LYS A 133 1.77 -9.76 -26.73
C LYS A 133 1.00 -8.50 -26.30
N LEU A 134 1.72 -7.47 -25.86
CA LEU A 134 1.14 -6.12 -25.83
C LEU A 134 0.97 -5.66 -27.29
N THR A 135 -0.27 -5.43 -27.69
CA THR A 135 -0.57 -4.74 -28.95
C THR A 135 -1.22 -3.42 -28.58
N TYR A 136 -0.60 -2.32 -28.96
CA TYR A 136 -1.17 -0.98 -28.83
C TYR A 136 -2.03 -0.71 -30.08
N LYS A 137 -3.21 -0.12 -29.92
CA LYS A 137 -3.99 0.47 -31.01
C LYS A 137 -3.84 1.97 -30.96
#